data_AF-A0A6B3AQ00-F1
#
_entry.id   AF-A0A6B3AQ00-F1
#
_cell.length_a   1.000
_cell.length_b   1.000
_cell.length_c   1.000
_cell.angle_alpha   90.00
_cell.angle_beta   90.00
_cell.angle_gamma   90.00
#
_symmetry.space_group_name_H-M   'P 1'
#
loop_
_entity.id
_entity.type
_entity.pdbx_description
1 polymer ?
#
loop_
_entity_poly.entity_id
_entity_poly.type
_entity_poly.pdbx_seq_one_letter_code
_entity_poly.pdbx_strand_id
1 'polypeptide(L)'
;AGPLRFRADRTAWSDVRTHAFATRPASPRTPDEHLAAGDPAAALDGYTAALDREPGDPGLLAGWIVARAALTGGRAARRMLARPELLPHPHAGRIHVPAAEG
;
A
#
# COMPACT_ATOMS: atom_id res chain seq x y z
N ALA A 1 -20.65 23.65 -7.42
CA ALA A 1 -20.25 22.30 -6.98
C ALA A 1 -21.52 21.50 -6.72
N GLY A 2 -21.72 20.37 -7.40
CA GLY A 2 -22.90 19.52 -7.18
C GLY A 2 -22.75 18.67 -5.91
N PRO A 3 -23.85 18.24 -5.26
CA PRO A 3 -23.78 17.45 -4.04
C PRO A 3 -23.13 16.09 -4.30
N LEU A 4 -22.15 15.73 -3.47
CA LEU A 4 -21.56 14.39 -3.43
C LEU A 4 -22.67 13.38 -3.12
N ARG A 5 -23.06 12.57 -4.10
CA ARG A 5 -24.08 11.54 -3.90
C ARG A 5 -23.45 10.36 -3.20
N PHE A 6 -23.62 10.32 -1.87
CA PHE A 6 -23.26 9.14 -1.07
C PHE A 6 -24.12 7.95 -1.53
N ARG A 7 -23.45 6.87 -1.94
CA ARG A 7 -24.09 5.62 -2.36
C ARG A 7 -24.42 4.79 -1.13
N ALA A 8 -25.65 4.92 -0.65
CA ALA A 8 -26.16 4.26 0.56
C ALA A 8 -26.29 2.73 0.43
N ASP A 9 -26.14 2.18 -0.78
CA ASP A 9 -26.17 0.74 -1.07
C ASP A 9 -24.86 0.03 -0.71
N ARG A 10 -23.80 0.78 -0.38
CA ARG A 10 -22.55 0.20 0.11
C ARG A 10 -22.51 0.28 1.63
N THR A 11 -22.54 -0.89 2.27
CA THR A 11 -22.13 -1.00 3.67
C THR A 11 -20.71 -0.45 3.78
N ALA A 12 -20.51 0.61 4.56
CA ALA A 12 -19.17 1.10 4.84
C ALA A 12 -18.38 -0.05 5.45
N TRP A 13 -17.27 -0.42 4.83
CA TRP A 13 -16.40 -1.45 5.36
C TRP A 13 -15.92 -0.98 6.73
N SER A 14 -16.32 -1.67 7.80
CA SER A 14 -15.85 -1.37 9.16
C SER A 14 -14.44 -1.95 9.34
N ASP A 15 -13.45 -1.36 8.67
CA ASP A 15 -12.06 -1.72 8.90
C ASP A 15 -11.55 -0.91 10.10
N VAL A 16 -11.20 -1.60 11.19
CA VAL A 16 -10.65 -1.00 12.41
C VAL A 16 -9.37 -0.21 12.12
N ARG A 17 -8.61 -0.56 11.08
CA ARG A 17 -7.44 0.22 10.63
C ARG A 17 -7.80 1.62 10.17
N THR A 18 -9.03 1.88 9.74
CA THR A 18 -9.51 3.23 9.40
C THR A 18 -9.31 4.21 10.55
N HIS A 19 -9.42 3.75 11.82
CA HIS A 19 -9.16 4.60 12.98
C HIS A 19 -7.70 5.04 13.11
N ALA A 20 -6.74 4.21 12.68
CA ALA A 20 -5.33 4.58 12.67
C ALA A 20 -5.04 5.75 11.71
N PHE A 21 -5.87 5.91 10.67
CA PHE A 21 -5.80 7.03 9.73
C PHE A 21 -6.67 8.23 10.12
N ALA A 22 -7.51 8.12 11.16
CA ALA A 22 -8.42 9.17 11.58
C ALA A 22 -7.71 10.33 12.29
N THR A 23 -6.59 10.04 12.97
CA THR A 23 -5.77 11.03 13.65
C THR A 23 -4.38 11.01 13.04
N ARG A 24 -3.97 12.13 12.43
CA ARG A 24 -2.63 12.28 11.87
C ARG A 24 -1.58 12.13 12.99
N PRO A 25 -0.65 11.17 12.91
CA PRO A 25 0.41 11.05 13.91
C PRO A 25 1.29 12.30 13.93
N ALA A 26 1.54 12.88 15.11
CA ALA A 26 2.46 14.01 15.26
C ALA A 26 3.94 13.58 15.16
N SER A 27 4.23 12.32 15.50
CA SER A 27 5.56 11.73 15.48
C SER A 27 5.50 10.32 14.89
N PRO A 28 5.37 10.18 13.55
CA PRO A 28 5.28 8.89 12.89
C PRO A 28 6.59 8.09 13.03
N ARG A 29 6.47 6.77 13.23
CA ARG A 29 7.57 5.82 13.42
C ARG A 29 7.44 4.58 12.54
N THR A 30 6.22 4.18 12.22
CA THR A 30 5.96 3.03 11.34
C THR A 30 5.65 3.48 9.91
N PRO A 31 5.82 2.61 8.90
CA PRO A 31 5.44 2.93 7.53
C PRO A 31 3.97 3.36 7.41
N ASP A 32 3.06 2.66 8.11
CA ASP A 32 1.64 3.00 8.17
C ASP A 32 1.42 4.41 8.75
N GLU A 33 2.14 4.77 9.81
CA GLU A 33 2.05 6.09 10.45
C GLU A 33 2.59 7.21 9.56
N HIS A 34 3.68 6.98 8.82
CA HIS A 34 4.17 7.94 7.83
C HIS A 34 3.15 8.15 6.71
N LEU A 35 2.51 7.09 6.25
CA LEU A 35 1.44 7.16 5.24
C LEU A 35 0.23 7.93 5.78
N ALA A 36 -0.21 7.64 7.01
CA ALA A 36 -1.26 8.38 7.70
C ALA A 36 -0.90 9.84 7.94
N ALA A 37 0.39 10.11 8.16
CA ALA A 37 0.96 11.44 8.28
C ALA A 37 1.12 12.16 6.94
N GLY A 38 0.70 11.57 5.80
CA GLY A 38 0.79 12.19 4.48
C GLY A 38 2.22 12.28 3.94
N ASP A 39 3.13 11.43 4.43
CA ASP A 39 4.49 11.26 3.92
C ASP A 39 4.63 9.90 3.22
N PRO A 40 4.16 9.79 1.97
CA PRO A 40 4.19 8.54 1.24
C PRO A 40 5.62 8.14 0.80
N ALA A 41 6.59 9.06 0.83
CA ALA A 41 7.98 8.74 0.52
C ALA A 41 8.63 7.96 1.68
N ALA A 42 8.56 8.49 2.90
CA ALA A 42 9.05 7.79 4.08
C ALA A 42 8.33 6.45 4.32
N ALA A 43 7.02 6.41 4.04
CA ALA A 43 6.26 5.15 4.09
C ALA A 43 6.79 4.13 3.06
N LEU A 44 7.05 4.55 1.82
CA LEU A 44 7.54 3.66 0.77
C LEU A 44 8.90 3.05 1.11
N ASP A 45 9.83 3.85 1.64
CA ASP A 45 11.14 3.39 2.09
C ASP A 45 10.99 2.38 3.24
N GLY A 46 10.11 2.68 4.20
CA GLY A 46 9.82 1.80 5.32
C GLY A 46 9.24 0.45 4.91
N TYR A 47 8.26 0.43 4.00
CA TYR A 47 7.70 -0.82 3.47
C TYR A 47 8.72 -1.60 2.63
N THR A 48 9.57 -0.91 1.85
CA THR A 48 10.63 -1.58 1.07
C THR A 48 11.60 -2.31 2.00
N ALA A 49 12.07 -1.64 3.05
CA ALA A 49 12.95 -2.25 4.05
C ALA A 49 12.28 -3.37 4.87
N ALA A 50 10.94 -3.34 5.01
CA ALA A 50 10.18 -4.40 5.68
C ALA A 50 9.99 -5.61 4.74
N LEU A 51 9.68 -5.39 3.47
CA LEU A 51 9.55 -6.45 2.47
C LEU A 51 10.90 -7.14 2.17
N ASP A 52 12.02 -6.44 2.29
CA ASP A 52 13.35 -7.07 2.24
C ASP A 52 13.53 -8.15 3.33
N ARG A 53 12.88 -7.95 4.49
CA ARG A 53 12.90 -8.90 5.61
C ARG A 53 11.81 -9.96 5.48
N GLU A 54 10.61 -9.57 5.02
CA GLU A 54 9.43 -10.43 4.93
C GLU A 54 8.76 -10.31 3.56
N PRO A 55 9.35 -10.89 2.48
CA PRO A 55 8.89 -10.66 1.11
C PRO A 55 7.50 -11.20 0.79
N GLY A 56 7.02 -12.15 1.61
CA GLY A 56 5.73 -12.82 1.44
C GLY A 56 4.58 -12.18 2.21
N ASP A 57 4.82 -11.11 2.99
CA ASP A 57 3.76 -10.48 3.77
C ASP A 57 2.81 -9.68 2.85
N PRO A 58 1.54 -10.09 2.72
CA PRO A 58 0.59 -9.41 1.85
C PRO A 58 0.18 -8.02 2.36
N GLY A 59 0.24 -7.78 3.68
CA GLY A 59 -0.01 -6.48 4.30
C GLY A 59 1.09 -5.47 3.98
N LEU A 60 2.36 -5.88 4.06
CA LEU A 60 3.49 -5.04 3.65
C LEU A 60 3.45 -4.71 2.16
N LEU A 61 3.11 -5.70 1.32
CA LEU A 61 2.94 -5.48 -0.12
C LEU A 61 1.79 -4.50 -0.40
N ALA A 62 0.65 -4.67 0.26
CA ALA A 62 -0.48 -3.75 0.12
C ALA A 62 -0.11 -2.31 0.52
N GLY A 63 0.57 -2.13 1.65
CA GLY A 63 1.06 -0.83 2.11
C GLY A 63 2.02 -0.17 1.11
N TRP A 64 2.97 -0.93 0.58
CA TRP A 64 3.91 -0.46 -0.44
C TRP A 64 3.21 0.04 -1.71
N ILE A 65 2.21 -0.70 -2.20
CA ILE A 65 1.43 -0.31 -3.39
C ILE A 65 0.68 1.01 -3.16
N VAL A 66 0.07 1.18 -1.98
CA VAL A 66 -0.64 2.40 -1.62
C VAL A 66 0.31 3.59 -1.52
N ALA A 67 1.46 3.44 -0.87
CA ALA A 67 2.48 4.49 -0.77
C ALA A 67 2.98 4.92 -2.17
N ARG A 68 3.26 3.95 -3.05
CA ARG A 68 3.67 4.22 -4.44
C ARG A 68 2.57 4.94 -5.23
N ALA A 69 1.31 4.59 -5.00
CA ALA A 69 0.16 5.23 -5.65
C ALA A 69 0.01 6.68 -5.20
N ALA A 70 0.20 6.94 -3.91
CA ALA A 70 0.15 8.28 -3.35
C ALA A 70 1.22 9.20 -3.95
N LEU A 71 2.44 8.69 -4.19
CA LEU A 71 3.52 9.46 -4.86
C LEU A 71 3.23 9.76 -6.33
N THR A 72 2.65 8.79 -7.06
CA THR A 72 2.42 8.95 -8.50
C THR A 72 1.22 9.87 -8.78
N GLY A 73 0.17 9.75 -7.97
CA GLY A 73 -1.08 10.48 -8.16
C GLY A 73 -1.84 10.14 -9.46
N GLY A 74 -2.98 10.81 -9.64
CA GLY A 74 -3.70 10.86 -10.92
C GLY A 74 -4.15 9.50 -11.49
N ARG A 75 -4.17 9.40 -12.83
CA ARG A 75 -4.66 8.22 -13.56
C ARG A 75 -3.76 7.00 -13.36
N ALA A 76 -2.45 7.21 -13.24
CA ALA A 76 -1.48 6.14 -13.03
C ALA A 76 -1.69 5.47 -11.67
N ALA A 77 -1.88 6.25 -10.60
CA ALA A 77 -2.24 5.73 -9.28
C ALA A 77 -3.53 4.91 -9.32
N ARG A 78 -4.59 5.41 -9.98
CA ARG A 78 -5.86 4.67 -10.11
C ARG A 78 -5.70 3.34 -10.83
N ARG A 79 -4.92 3.31 -11.92
CA ARG A 79 -4.65 2.07 -12.67
C ARG A 79 -3.89 1.07 -11.79
N MET A 80 -2.93 1.56 -11.02
CA MET A 80 -2.12 0.76 -10.12
C MET A 80 -2.95 0.12 -9.01
N LEU A 81 -3.85 0.88 -8.39
CA LEU A 81 -4.76 0.38 -7.35
C LEU A 81 -5.84 -0.56 -7.92
N ALA A 82 -6.24 -0.39 -9.18
CA ALA A 82 -7.22 -1.25 -9.84
C ALA A 82 -6.63 -2.58 -10.31
N ARG A 83 -5.32 -2.63 -10.58
CA ARG A 83 -4.60 -3.82 -11.08
C ARG A 83 -3.25 -3.98 -10.38
N PRO A 84 -3.24 -4.19 -9.05
CA PRO A 84 -2.00 -4.31 -8.27
C PRO A 84 -1.10 -5.46 -8.72
N GLU A 85 -1.69 -6.53 -9.28
CA GLU A 85 -0.99 -7.72 -9.78
C GLU A 85 -0.08 -7.45 -10.99
N LEU A 86 -0.28 -6.33 -11.70
CA LEU A 86 0.57 -5.93 -12.83
C LEU A 86 1.86 -5.23 -12.40
N LEU A 87 2.02 -4.93 -11.10
CA LEU A 87 3.20 -4.23 -10.65
C LEU A 87 4.40 -5.16 -10.59
N PRO A 88 5.59 -4.69 -11.03
CA PRO A 88 6.83 -5.38 -10.72
C PRO A 88 6.95 -5.43 -9.19
N HIS A 89 6.86 -6.63 -8.63
CA HIS A 89 7.00 -6.80 -7.19
C HIS A 89 8.44 -6.45 -6.84
N PRO A 90 8.70 -5.71 -5.75
CA PRO A 90 10.06 -5.31 -5.37
C PRO A 90 11.01 -6.50 -5.19
N HIS A 91 10.50 -7.73 -5.03
CA HIS A 91 11.29 -8.96 -4.86
C HIS A 91 11.01 -10.08 -5.88
N ALA A 92 10.32 -9.81 -6.99
CA ALA A 92 10.10 -10.83 -8.04
C ALA A 92 11.40 -11.39 -8.67
N GLY A 93 12.57 -10.85 -8.32
CA GLY A 93 13.88 -11.35 -8.72
C GLY A 93 14.42 -12.55 -7.91
N ARG A 94 13.71 -13.07 -6.89
CA ARG A 94 14.16 -14.24 -6.10
C ARG A 94 13.16 -15.38 -6.04
N ILE A 95 12.46 -15.65 -7.15
CA ILE A 95 11.82 -16.96 -7.30
C ILE A 95 12.96 -17.98 -7.47
N HIS A 96 13.25 -18.72 -6.40
CA HIS A 96 14.06 -19.93 -6.48
C HIS A 96 13.34 -20.90 -7.42
N VAL A 97 13.84 -21.02 -8.64
CA VAL A 97 13.52 -22.14 -9.52
C VAL A 97 14.20 -23.36 -8.88
N PRO A 98 13.46 -24.37 -8.37
CA PRO A 98 14.12 -25.59 -7.94
C PRO A 98 14.83 -26.19 -9.16
N ALA A 99 16.13 -26.48 -9.01
CA ALA A 99 16.86 -27.24 -10.01
C ALA A 99 16.12 -28.58 -10.20
N ALA A 100 15.65 -28.80 -11.42
CA ALA A 100 15.23 -30.12 -11.84
C ALA A 100 16.49 -31.00 -11.90
N GLU A 101 16.70 -31.79 -10.85
CA GLU A 101 17.67 -32.89 -10.89
C GLU A 101 17.02 -34.02 -11.70
N GLY A 102 17.72 -34.43 -12.76
CA GLY A 102 17.42 -35.61 -13.59
C GLY A 102 18.42 -36.72 -13.33
#